data_AF-A0A0S8HF75-F1
#
_entry.id   AF-A0A0S8HF75-F1
#
_cell.length_a   1.000
_cell.length_b   1.000
_cell.length_c   1.000
_cell.angle_alpha   90.00
_cell.angle_beta   90.00
_cell.angle_gamma   90.00
#
_symmetry.space_group_name_H-M   'P 1'
#
loop_
_entity.id
_entity.type
_entity.pdbx_description
1 polymer ?
#
loop_
_entity_poly.entity_id
_entity_poly.type
_entity_poly.pdbx_seq_one_letter_code
_entity_poly.pdbx_strand_id
1 'polypeptide(L)' 'MSPQRDDIREQLSAYLDGELSQAQLGRVQDAIRGDPQLAAELEALRAVRKLLRGLPRASAPHGF' A
#
# COMPACT_ATOMS: atom_id res chain seq x y z
N MET A 1 11.45 16.34 -7.00
CA MET A 1 11.22 14.94 -6.61
C MET A 1 11.81 14.06 -7.69
N SER A 2 12.43 12.94 -7.33
CA SER A 2 13.06 12.05 -8.32
C SER A 2 11.97 11.17 -8.97
N PRO A 3 11.91 11.06 -10.31
CA PRO A 3 10.85 10.30 -10.99
C PRO A 3 10.75 8.85 -10.49
N GLN A 4 11.89 8.23 -10.20
CA GLN A 4 11.96 6.88 -9.62
C GLN A 4 11.25 6.74 -8.27
N ARG A 5 11.19 7.81 -7.46
CA ARG A 5 10.52 7.77 -6.16
C ARG A 5 9.02 7.88 -6.31
N ASP A 6 8.56 8.71 -7.25
CA ASP A 6 7.15 8.85 -7.55
C ASP A 6 6.58 7.52 -8.06
N ASP A 7 7.31 6.81 -8.92
CA ASP A 7 6.95 5.44 -9.37
C ASP A 7 6.81 4.45 -8.20
N ILE A 8 7.73 4.51 -7.22
CA ILE A 8 7.68 3.64 -6.04
C ILE A 8 6.50 4.01 -5.15
N ARG A 9 6.21 5.30 -4.98
CA ARG A 9 5.06 5.78 -4.21
C ARG A 9 3.75 5.25 -4.78
N GLU A 10 3.60 5.27 -6.10
CA GLU A 10 2.42 4.70 -6.77
C GLU A 10 2.29 3.18 -6.55
N GLN A 11 3.43 2.48 -6.46
CA GLN A 11 3.46 1.04 -6.19
C GLN A 11 3.18 0.66 -4.73
N LEU A 12 3.18 1.61 -3.77
CA LEU A 12 2.93 1.30 -2.36
C LEU A 12 1.53 0.73 -2.11
N SER A 13 0.51 1.16 -2.86
CA SER A 13 -0.84 0.58 -2.73
C SER A 13 -0.86 -0.86 -3.20
N ALA A 14 -0.34 -1.13 -4.41
CA ALA A 14 -0.24 -2.47 -4.97
C ALA A 14 0.62 -3.40 -4.08
N TYR A 15 1.66 -2.86 -3.44
CA TYR A 15 2.45 -3.59 -2.44
C TYR A 15 1.60 -4.04 -1.25
N LEU A 16 0.76 -3.16 -0.71
CA LEU A 16 -0.14 -3.50 0.41
C LEU A 16 -1.21 -4.51 0.00
N ASP A 17 -1.68 -4.44 -1.23
CA ASP A 17 -2.72 -5.33 -1.77
C ASP A 17 -2.15 -6.69 -2.24
N GLY A 18 -0.82 -6.81 -2.32
CA GLY A 18 -0.14 -8.04 -2.73
C GLY A 18 -0.13 -8.26 -4.24
N GLU A 19 -0.30 -7.20 -5.01
CA GLU A 19 -0.46 -7.21 -6.47
C GLU A 19 0.86 -7.01 -7.24
N LEU A 20 1.99 -6.93 -6.53
CA LEU A 20 3.31 -6.78 -7.13
C LEU A 20 3.93 -8.13 -7.51
N SER A 21 4.61 -8.18 -8.65
CA SER A 21 5.52 -9.28 -8.98
C SER A 21 6.71 -9.33 -8.02
N GLN A 22 7.40 -10.46 -7.93
CA GLN A 22 8.58 -10.62 -7.06
C GLN A 22 9.69 -9.58 -7.34
N ALA A 23 9.90 -9.23 -8.60
CA ALA A 23 10.88 -8.21 -8.98
C ALA A 23 10.47 -6.79 -8.54
N GLN A 24 9.19 -6.46 -8.65
CA GLN A 24 8.67 -5.18 -8.15
C GLN A 24 8.71 -5.13 -6.62
N LEU A 25 8.36 -6.23 -5.96
CA LEU A 25 8.36 -6.38 -4.52
C LEU A 25 9.75 -6.08 -3.94
N GLY A 26 10.81 -6.67 -4.49
CA GLY A 26 12.19 -6.41 -4.04
C GLY A 26 12.57 -4.94 -4.17
N ARG A 27 12.30 -4.31 -5.32
CA ARG A 27 12.61 -2.88 -5.54
C ARG A 27 11.89 -1.97 -4.56
N VAL A 28 10.60 -2.22 -4.31
CA VAL A 28 9.81 -1.43 -3.35
C VAL A 28 10.34 -1.62 -1.94
N GLN A 29 10.66 -2.84 -1.52
CA GLN A 29 11.20 -3.11 -0.18
C GLN A 29 12.55 -2.44 0.05
N ASP A 30 13.46 -2.50 -0.93
CA ASP A 30 14.76 -1.84 -0.82
C ASP A 30 14.63 -0.31 -0.81
N ALA A 31 13.72 0.24 -1.61
CA ALA A 31 13.41 1.66 -1.61
C ALA A 31 12.83 2.14 -0.26
N ILE A 32 11.90 1.39 0.33
CA ILE A 32 11.34 1.68 1.67
C ILE A 32 12.45 1.64 2.74
N ARG A 33 13.38 0.69 2.64
CA ARG A 33 14.50 0.57 3.61
C ARG A 33 15.48 1.75 3.48
N GLY A 34 15.67 2.28 2.27
CA GLY A 34 16.59 3.36 1.98
C GLY A 34 16.02 4.78 2.10
N ASP A 35 14.69 4.95 2.06
CA ASP A 35 14.03 6.25 2.09
C ASP A 35 12.98 6.32 3.23
N PRO A 36 13.29 7.04 4.33
CA PRO A 36 12.34 7.25 5.43
C PRO A 36 11.03 7.93 5.03
N GLN A 37 11.00 8.72 3.95
CA GLN A 37 9.76 9.34 3.47
C GLN A 37 8.82 8.30 2.86
N LEU A 38 9.36 7.36 2.06
CA LEU A 38 8.56 6.24 1.53
C LEU A 38 8.05 5.32 2.64
N ALA A 39 8.86 5.10 3.68
CA ALA A 39 8.41 4.35 4.86
C ALA A 39 7.25 5.06 5.57
N ALA A 40 7.33 6.39 5.75
CA ALA A 40 6.26 7.17 6.35
C ALA A 40 4.96 7.16 5.51
N GLU A 41 5.08 7.26 4.18
CA GLU A 41 3.94 7.15 3.26
C GLU A 41 3.28 5.76 3.33
N LEU A 42 4.07 4.69 3.38
CA LEU A 42 3.56 3.34 3.57
C LEU A 42 2.78 3.20 4.88
N GLU A 43 3.30 3.73 5.98
CA GLU A 43 2.60 3.70 7.28
C GLU A 43 1.30 4.51 7.25
N ALA A 44 1.27 5.66 6.56
CA ALA A 44 0.05 6.42 6.35
C ALA A 44 -1.02 5.61 5.60
N LEU A 45 -0.63 4.92 4.52
CA LEU A 45 -1.54 4.04 3.76
C LEU A 45 -2.04 2.87 4.61
N ARG A 46 -1.18 2.25 5.43
CA ARG A 46 -1.56 1.20 6.39
C ARG A 46 -2.60 1.71 7.39
N ALA A 47 -2.41 2.92 7.92
CA ALA A 47 -3.35 3.54 8.86
C ALA A 47 -4.72 3.76 8.21
N VAL A 48 -4.77 4.31 6.99
CA VAL A 48 -6.02 4.48 6.24
C VAL A 48 -6.73 3.14 6.01
N ARG A 49 -6.00 2.11 5.55
CA ARG A 49 -6.58 0.78 5.32
C ARG A 49 -7.11 0.16 6.62
N LYS A 50 -6.44 0.37 7.75
CA LYS A 50 -6.90 -0.08 9.07
C LYS A 50 -8.24 0.57 9.44
N LEU A 51 -8.37 1.88 9.23
CA LEU A 51 -9.63 2.60 9.47
C LEU A 51 -10.75 2.05 8.60
N LEU A 52 -10.51 1.88 7.30
CA LEU A 52 -11.50 1.32 6.36
C LEU A 52 -11.94 -0.10 6.74
N ARG A 53 -11.01 -0.96 7.17
CA ARG A 53 -11.33 -2.32 7.64
C ARG A 53 -12.07 -2.35 8.98
N GLY A 54 -11.98 -1.29 9.77
CA GLY A 54 -12.72 -1.13 11.02
C GLY A 54 -14.16 -0.66 10.85
N LEU A 55 -14.57 -0.28 9.63
CA LEU A 55 -15.94 0.13 9.36
C LEU A 55 -16.89 -1.08 9.45
N PRO A 56 -18.13 -0.89 9.96
CA PRO A 56 -19.11 -1.95 10.01
C PRO A 56 -19.38 -2.48 8.60
N ARG A 57 -19.31 -3.80 8.46
CA ARG A 57 -19.64 -4.46 7.19
C ARG A 57 -21.13 -4.33 6.93
N ALA A 58 -21.49 -3.77 5.78
CA ALA A 58 -22.85 -3.86 5.29
C ALA A 58 -23.17 -5.35 5.08
N SER A 59 -24.22 -5.84 5.74
CA SER A 59 -24.70 -7.20 5.50
C SER A 59 -25.41 -7.23 4.16
N ALA A 60 -25.09 -8.21 3.32
CA ALA A 60 -25.84 -8.41 2.08
C ALA A 60 -27.31 -8.73 2.44
N PRO A 61 -28.29 -8.26 1.64
CA PRO A 61 -29.68 -8.63 1.83
C PRO A 61 -29.82 -10.16 1.79
N HIS A 62 -30.57 -10.74 2.72
CA HIS A 62 -30.86 -12.17 2.68
C HIS A 62 -31.78 -12.46 1.48
N GLY A 63 -31.34 -13.35 0.57
CA GLY A 63 -32.21 -13.98 -0.44
C GLY A 63 -32.01 -13.62 -1.92
N PHE A 64 -30.78 -13.38 -2.38
CA PHE A 64 -30.46 -13.38 -3.82
C PHE A 64 -29.80 -14.69 -4.25
#